data_AF-A0AAV1IGK3-F1
#
_entry.id   AF-A0AAV1IGK3-F1
#
_cell.length_a   1.000
_cell.length_b   1.000
_cell.length_c   1.000
_cell.angle_alpha   90.00
_cell.angle_beta   90.00
_cell.angle_gamma   90.00
#
_symmetry.space_group_name_H-M   'P 1'
#
loop_
_entity.id
_entity.type
_entity.pdbx_description
1 polymer ?
#
loop_
_entity_poly.entity_id
_entity_poly.type
_entity_poly.pdbx_seq_one_letter_code
_entity_poly.pdbx_strand_id
1 'polypeptide(L)'
;MDPNPQQSGIAWQEKAEEVKEGAKERAEDAAEGVQHAAGRTKETAEAAAERTRESAKEAAQHAKDKVYRGKERTEEMAQEAAERARGAVQTGKDKAQSAAEYAAERAKEEGAHAGGRVKQSAESLAERAREAEQAARDRAREIAERWKGKIRSVLESVRGRTAPLDRVPPLPYPYNDLEPHIDTRTMQLHYDGHHHTYVRKLKEALKKAPELAEMDLNKLMQAVGTVSIWHPEVDQDVRNHGGGHWNHSFWWRQLAPAGTRETSYEHSASPELKEAVADRFGSVYNLKEAVKKAATGQFGSGWVWLAVDRSNYDVAPTDPEALVIIATPNQDNPLMDAVVERPGTPILGLDDWEHAYYLKHGPQKAEYVDDIFNVINWRQVSENYEHAKDGKAPPTM
;
A
#
# COMPACT_ATOMS: atom_id res chain seq x y z
N MET A 1 -5.57 -49.89 -71.96
CA MET A 1 -5.09 -48.49 -71.92
C MET A 1 -4.61 -48.26 -70.52
N ASP A 2 -3.35 -48.59 -70.23
CA ASP A 2 -2.79 -48.33 -68.91
C ASP A 2 -2.50 -46.83 -68.79
N PRO A 3 -2.96 -46.16 -67.72
CA PRO A 3 -2.74 -44.74 -67.54
C PRO A 3 -1.25 -44.45 -67.33
N ASN A 4 -0.79 -43.37 -67.97
CA ASN A 4 0.60 -42.94 -68.00
C ASN A 4 1.16 -42.77 -66.57
N PRO A 5 2.17 -43.57 -66.16
CA PRO A 5 2.78 -43.54 -64.83
C PRO A 5 3.36 -42.18 -64.43
N GLN A 6 3.64 -41.31 -65.42
CA GLN A 6 4.17 -39.97 -65.18
C GLN A 6 3.13 -39.00 -64.60
N GLN A 7 1.83 -39.14 -64.93
CA GLN A 7 0.78 -38.28 -64.36
C GLN A 7 0.42 -38.67 -62.91
N SER A 8 0.51 -39.97 -62.56
CA SER A 8 0.31 -40.43 -61.18
C SER A 8 1.47 -40.05 -60.25
N GLY A 9 2.71 -39.99 -60.75
CA GLY A 9 3.87 -39.59 -59.96
C GLY A 9 3.84 -38.12 -59.53
N ILE A 10 3.41 -37.22 -60.43
CA ILE A 10 3.30 -35.79 -60.17
C ILE A 10 2.18 -35.51 -59.14
N ALA A 11 1.02 -36.16 -59.28
CA ALA A 11 -0.10 -36.01 -58.34
C ALA A 11 0.21 -36.52 -56.91
N TRP A 12 1.09 -37.52 -56.77
CA TRP A 12 1.55 -38.00 -55.46
C TRP A 12 2.61 -37.10 -54.84
N GLN A 13 3.47 -36.49 -55.64
CA GLN A 13 4.47 -35.52 -55.17
C GLN A 13 3.82 -34.22 -54.72
N GLU A 14 2.83 -33.70 -55.45
CA GLU A 14 2.06 -32.51 -55.05
C GLU A 14 1.31 -32.74 -53.74
N LYS A 15 0.67 -33.90 -53.58
CA LYS A 15 -0.07 -34.25 -52.36
C LYS A 15 0.85 -34.51 -51.15
N ALA A 16 2.06 -34.99 -51.39
CA ALA A 16 3.08 -35.17 -50.36
C ALA A 16 3.69 -33.84 -49.91
N GLU A 17 3.91 -32.90 -50.83
CA GLU A 17 4.31 -31.53 -50.48
C GLU A 17 3.19 -30.79 -49.75
N GLU A 18 1.92 -30.91 -50.17
CA GLU A 18 0.77 -30.28 -49.48
C GLU A 18 0.62 -30.76 -48.02
N VAL A 19 0.83 -32.06 -47.77
CA VAL A 19 0.80 -32.63 -46.41
C VAL A 19 2.02 -32.20 -45.58
N LYS A 20 3.19 -32.05 -46.21
CA LYS A 20 4.43 -31.60 -45.57
C LYS A 20 4.36 -30.12 -45.21
N GLU A 21 3.77 -29.30 -46.08
CA GLU A 21 3.54 -27.87 -45.87
C GLU A 21 2.51 -27.66 -44.76
N GLY A 22 1.39 -28.40 -44.77
CA GLY A 22 0.39 -28.35 -43.70
C GLY A 22 0.86 -28.91 -42.35
N ALA A 23 1.83 -29.82 -42.32
CA ALA A 23 2.47 -30.30 -41.08
C ALA A 23 3.48 -29.28 -40.53
N LYS A 24 4.18 -28.56 -41.41
CA LYS A 24 5.10 -27.48 -41.06
C LYS A 24 4.33 -26.29 -40.48
N GLU A 25 3.25 -25.87 -41.14
CA GLU A 25 2.39 -24.77 -40.69
C GLU A 25 1.80 -25.04 -39.30
N ARG A 26 1.33 -26.27 -39.02
CA ARG A 26 0.83 -26.64 -37.69
C ARG A 26 1.91 -26.72 -36.61
N ALA A 27 3.15 -27.04 -36.99
CA ALA A 27 4.28 -27.05 -36.06
C ALA A 27 4.73 -25.60 -35.75
N GLU A 28 4.65 -24.71 -36.73
CA GLU A 28 4.87 -23.27 -36.58
C GLU A 28 3.77 -22.65 -35.69
N ASP A 29 2.49 -22.93 -35.92
CA ASP A 29 1.37 -22.49 -35.07
C ASP A 29 1.50 -22.99 -33.61
N ALA A 30 1.92 -24.25 -33.42
CA ALA A 30 2.15 -24.80 -32.09
C ALA A 30 3.37 -24.15 -31.41
N ALA A 31 4.43 -23.86 -32.16
CA ALA A 31 5.61 -23.14 -31.66
C ALA A 31 5.27 -21.69 -31.29
N GLU A 32 4.47 -21.00 -32.09
CA GLU A 32 3.94 -19.67 -31.79
C GLU A 32 3.02 -19.69 -30.57
N GLY A 33 2.15 -20.69 -30.44
CA GLY A 33 1.29 -20.89 -29.26
C GLY A 33 2.10 -21.12 -27.98
N VAL A 34 3.20 -21.87 -28.05
CA VAL A 34 4.13 -22.10 -26.93
C VAL A 34 4.96 -20.86 -26.64
N GLN A 35 5.42 -20.11 -27.65
CA GLN A 35 6.11 -18.83 -27.45
C GLN A 35 5.18 -17.77 -26.84
N HIS A 36 3.92 -17.75 -27.25
CA HIS A 36 2.91 -16.84 -26.70
C HIS A 36 2.47 -17.24 -25.28
N ALA A 37 2.38 -18.54 -24.97
CA ALA A 37 2.18 -19.03 -23.61
C ALA A 37 3.40 -18.76 -22.72
N ALA A 38 4.62 -18.98 -23.22
CA ALA A 38 5.85 -18.65 -22.52
C ALA A 38 6.04 -17.14 -22.33
N GLY A 39 5.59 -16.32 -23.29
CA GLY A 39 5.55 -14.87 -23.20
C GLY A 39 4.60 -14.41 -22.10
N ARG A 40 3.36 -14.92 -22.07
CA ARG A 40 2.39 -14.61 -21.00
C ARG A 40 2.83 -15.12 -19.63
N THR A 41 3.45 -16.30 -19.56
CA THR A 41 4.00 -16.85 -18.31
C THR A 41 5.23 -16.06 -17.85
N LYS A 42 6.08 -15.60 -18.78
CA LYS A 42 7.18 -14.69 -18.51
C LYS A 42 6.67 -13.35 -18.01
N GLU A 43 5.69 -12.73 -18.66
CA GLU A 43 5.05 -11.48 -18.19
C GLU A 43 4.38 -11.65 -16.83
N THR A 44 3.70 -12.77 -16.60
CA THR A 44 3.04 -13.04 -15.31
C THR A 44 4.06 -13.31 -14.20
N ALA A 45 5.16 -14.01 -14.51
CA ALA A 45 6.25 -14.27 -13.58
C ALA A 45 7.13 -13.03 -13.34
N GLU A 46 7.36 -12.21 -14.35
CA GLU A 46 8.03 -10.91 -14.25
C GLU A 46 7.17 -9.95 -13.45
N ALA A 47 5.87 -9.85 -13.71
CA ALA A 47 4.95 -9.05 -12.91
C ALA A 47 4.81 -9.58 -11.47
N ALA A 48 4.82 -10.89 -11.24
CA ALA A 48 4.82 -11.46 -9.89
C ALA A 48 6.16 -11.24 -9.17
N ALA A 49 7.29 -11.36 -9.88
CA ALA A 49 8.63 -11.11 -9.34
C ALA A 49 8.86 -9.61 -9.11
N GLU A 50 8.29 -8.74 -9.92
CA GLU A 50 8.32 -7.29 -9.78
C GLU A 50 7.45 -6.86 -8.61
N ARG A 51 6.21 -7.35 -8.49
CA ARG A 51 5.38 -7.15 -7.30
C ARG A 51 6.04 -7.70 -6.03
N THR A 52 6.65 -8.88 -6.10
CA THR A 52 7.39 -9.45 -4.96
C THR A 52 8.65 -8.65 -4.64
N ARG A 53 9.33 -8.10 -5.65
CA ARG A 53 10.51 -7.23 -5.49
C ARG A 53 10.12 -5.88 -4.91
N GLU A 54 8.99 -5.31 -5.32
CA GLU A 54 8.43 -4.08 -4.76
C GLU A 54 7.97 -4.31 -3.33
N SER A 55 7.17 -5.34 -3.05
CA SER A 55 6.77 -5.68 -1.68
C SER A 55 7.96 -6.08 -0.79
N ALA A 56 9.02 -6.69 -1.33
CA ALA A 56 10.25 -6.97 -0.58
C ALA A 56 11.12 -5.72 -0.38
N LYS A 57 11.14 -4.78 -1.33
CA LYS A 57 11.74 -3.46 -1.15
C LYS A 57 10.98 -2.67 -0.09
N GLU A 58 9.65 -2.68 -0.12
CA GLU A 58 8.78 -2.05 0.88
C GLU A 58 8.96 -2.70 2.25
N ALA A 59 9.00 -4.03 2.34
CA ALA A 59 9.26 -4.74 3.59
C ALA A 59 10.69 -4.52 4.12
N ALA A 60 11.70 -4.40 3.24
CA ALA A 60 13.08 -4.05 3.61
C ALA A 60 13.19 -2.58 4.04
N GLN A 61 12.44 -1.69 3.40
CA GLN A 61 12.28 -0.29 3.78
C GLN A 61 11.54 -0.16 5.12
N HIS A 62 10.60 -1.05 5.43
CA HIS A 62 9.82 -1.09 6.67
C HIS A 62 10.56 -1.80 7.83
N ALA A 63 11.48 -2.73 7.53
CA ALA A 63 12.40 -3.33 8.51
C ALA A 63 13.57 -2.38 8.88
N LYS A 64 13.88 -1.44 7.99
CA LYS A 64 14.82 -0.31 8.18
C LYS A 64 14.47 0.50 9.42
N ASP A 65 13.17 0.62 9.74
CA ASP A 65 12.67 1.48 10.82
C ASP A 65 12.70 0.81 12.20
N LYS A 66 13.19 -0.44 12.33
CA LYS A 66 13.27 -1.12 13.64
C LYS A 66 14.58 -1.81 14.02
N VAL A 67 15.43 -2.30 13.11
CA VAL A 67 16.74 -2.91 13.49
C VAL A 67 17.81 -2.78 12.39
N TYR A 68 18.85 -1.99 12.67
CA TYR A 68 19.95 -1.59 11.75
C TYR A 68 20.78 -2.74 11.11
N ARG A 69 20.65 -4.01 11.53
CA ARG A 69 21.47 -5.15 11.01
C ARG A 69 20.72 -6.18 10.14
N GLY A 70 19.39 -6.08 10.04
CA GLY A 70 18.58 -7.04 9.28
C GLY A 70 18.57 -6.75 7.77
N LYS A 71 18.53 -5.46 7.42
CA LYS A 71 18.33 -4.93 6.05
C LYS A 71 19.22 -5.60 5.00
N GLU A 72 20.54 -5.56 5.16
CA GLU A 72 21.50 -6.11 4.19
C GLU A 72 21.24 -7.60 3.94
N ARG A 73 21.03 -8.41 4.99
CA ARG A 73 20.71 -9.84 4.83
C ARG A 73 19.37 -10.09 4.17
N THR A 74 18.33 -9.30 4.47
CA THR A 74 17.00 -9.49 3.87
C THR A 74 16.93 -9.04 2.40
N GLU A 75 17.61 -7.95 2.04
CA GLU A 75 17.74 -7.49 0.66
C GLU A 75 18.59 -8.47 -0.16
N GLU A 76 19.71 -8.95 0.38
CA GLU A 76 20.58 -9.94 -0.25
C GLU A 76 19.85 -11.29 -0.41
N MET A 77 19.07 -11.73 0.59
CA MET A 77 18.25 -12.94 0.49
C MET A 77 17.06 -12.81 -0.47
N ALA A 78 16.44 -11.64 -0.57
CA ALA A 78 15.35 -11.37 -1.52
C ALA A 78 15.88 -11.26 -2.96
N GLN A 79 17.06 -10.66 -3.14
CA GLN A 79 17.79 -10.65 -4.41
C GLN A 79 18.20 -12.07 -4.80
N GLU A 80 18.81 -12.85 -3.90
CA GLU A 80 19.14 -14.27 -4.13
C GLU A 80 17.89 -15.10 -4.46
N ALA A 81 16.75 -14.87 -3.78
CA ALA A 81 15.52 -15.60 -4.04
C ALA A 81 14.93 -15.24 -5.42
N ALA A 82 14.96 -13.96 -5.80
CA ALA A 82 14.53 -13.50 -7.12
C ALA A 82 15.47 -13.98 -8.23
N GLU A 83 16.78 -14.03 -7.99
CA GLU A 83 17.77 -14.57 -8.92
C GLU A 83 17.66 -16.10 -9.04
N ARG A 84 17.47 -16.83 -7.94
CA ARG A 84 17.23 -18.28 -7.97
C ARG A 84 15.90 -18.61 -8.67
N ALA A 85 14.85 -17.81 -8.47
CA ALA A 85 13.59 -17.96 -9.18
C ALA A 85 13.75 -17.68 -10.69
N ARG A 86 14.42 -16.58 -11.06
CA ARG A 86 14.75 -16.28 -12.48
C ARG A 86 15.62 -17.36 -13.10
N GLY A 87 16.63 -17.85 -12.39
CA GLY A 87 17.52 -18.92 -12.85
C GLY A 87 16.80 -20.25 -13.04
N ALA A 88 15.87 -20.60 -12.14
CA ALA A 88 15.03 -21.79 -12.29
C ALA A 88 14.08 -21.69 -13.49
N VAL A 89 13.50 -20.51 -13.74
CA VAL A 89 12.65 -20.23 -14.90
C VAL A 89 13.45 -20.26 -16.20
N GLN A 90 14.63 -19.65 -16.22
CA GLN A 90 15.53 -19.66 -17.38
C GLN A 90 16.02 -21.08 -17.68
N THR A 91 16.44 -21.85 -16.66
CA THR A 91 16.83 -23.26 -16.82
C THR A 91 15.67 -24.11 -17.34
N GLY A 92 14.43 -23.83 -16.90
CA GLY A 92 13.21 -24.48 -17.42
C GLY A 92 12.96 -24.15 -18.89
N LYS A 93 13.13 -22.87 -19.28
CA LYS A 93 13.02 -22.40 -20.66
C LYS A 93 14.09 -23.02 -21.56
N ASP A 94 15.35 -23.02 -21.13
CA ASP A 94 16.47 -23.57 -21.89
C ASP A 94 16.31 -25.08 -22.11
N LYS A 95 15.90 -25.83 -21.07
CA LYS A 95 15.61 -27.27 -21.20
C LYS A 95 14.43 -27.54 -22.13
N ALA A 96 13.37 -26.74 -22.08
CA ALA A 96 12.22 -26.87 -22.97
C ALA A 96 12.58 -26.54 -24.42
N GLN A 97 13.40 -25.51 -24.64
CA GLN A 97 13.87 -25.09 -25.95
C GLN A 97 14.85 -26.09 -26.56
N SER A 98 15.84 -26.58 -25.80
CA SER A 98 16.76 -27.63 -26.27
C SER A 98 16.04 -28.96 -26.54
N ALA A 99 15.01 -29.31 -25.76
CA ALA A 99 14.19 -30.49 -26.05
C ALA A 99 13.37 -30.33 -27.34
N ALA A 100 12.87 -29.13 -27.61
CA ALA A 100 12.15 -28.81 -28.85
C ALA A 100 13.09 -28.78 -30.08
N GLU A 101 14.29 -28.22 -29.94
CA GLU A 101 15.32 -28.19 -30.99
C GLU A 101 15.81 -29.61 -31.32
N TYR A 102 16.11 -30.43 -30.31
CA TYR A 102 16.49 -31.84 -30.50
C TYR A 102 15.38 -32.65 -31.17
N ALA A 103 14.10 -32.43 -30.80
CA ALA A 103 12.97 -33.08 -31.44
C ALA A 103 12.79 -32.63 -32.91
N ALA A 104 13.01 -31.35 -33.21
CA ALA A 104 12.94 -30.79 -34.56
C ALA A 104 14.08 -31.28 -35.46
N GLU A 105 15.30 -31.41 -34.92
CA GLU A 105 16.46 -31.93 -35.64
C GLU A 105 16.31 -33.43 -35.94
N ARG A 106 15.84 -34.22 -34.96
CA ARG A 106 15.55 -35.64 -35.18
C ARG A 106 14.41 -35.88 -36.16
N ALA A 107 13.41 -34.99 -36.18
CA ALA A 107 12.33 -35.03 -37.17
C ALA A 107 12.81 -34.70 -38.60
N LYS A 108 13.89 -33.91 -38.74
CA LYS A 108 14.57 -33.66 -40.02
C LYS A 108 15.43 -34.85 -40.46
N GLU A 109 16.09 -35.53 -39.53
CA GLU A 109 16.94 -36.71 -39.83
C GLU A 109 16.13 -37.98 -40.15
N GLU A 110 14.99 -38.21 -39.47
CA GLU A 110 14.23 -39.46 -39.61
C GLU A 110 13.22 -39.50 -40.78
N GLY A 111 13.14 -38.44 -41.60
CA GLY A 111 12.42 -38.43 -42.89
C GLY A 111 11.03 -39.09 -42.90
N ALA A 112 9.96 -38.31 -42.65
CA ALA A 112 8.55 -38.56 -42.98
C ALA A 112 7.87 -39.91 -42.65
N HIS A 113 8.54 -40.90 -42.03
CA HIS A 113 7.93 -42.21 -41.75
C HIS A 113 7.42 -42.39 -40.31
N ALA A 114 7.38 -41.34 -39.49
CA ALA A 114 7.11 -41.44 -38.06
C ALA A 114 6.01 -40.50 -37.51
N GLY A 115 5.02 -40.10 -38.32
CA GLY A 115 3.99 -39.13 -37.93
C GLY A 115 3.23 -39.45 -36.63
N GLY A 116 3.04 -40.73 -36.30
CA GLY A 116 2.41 -41.15 -35.03
C GLY A 116 3.32 -40.98 -33.80
N ARG A 117 4.63 -41.26 -33.93
CA ARG A 117 5.60 -41.15 -32.82
C ARG A 117 5.93 -39.69 -32.50
N VAL A 118 5.92 -38.81 -33.51
CA VAL A 118 6.12 -37.37 -33.36
C VAL A 118 4.95 -36.73 -32.61
N LYS A 119 3.69 -37.09 -32.93
CA LYS A 119 2.51 -36.60 -32.20
C LYS A 119 2.52 -37.03 -30.72
N GLN A 120 2.81 -38.30 -30.45
CA GLN A 120 2.86 -38.83 -29.09
C GLN A 120 4.00 -38.20 -28.26
N SER A 121 5.13 -37.88 -28.90
CA SER A 121 6.24 -37.19 -28.24
C SER A 121 5.92 -35.70 -27.97
N ALA A 122 5.21 -35.03 -28.88
CA ALA A 122 4.76 -33.65 -28.68
C ALA A 122 3.69 -33.52 -27.58
N GLU A 123 2.75 -34.46 -27.52
CA GLU A 123 1.74 -34.52 -26.45
C GLU A 123 2.41 -34.77 -25.07
N SER A 124 3.38 -35.68 -25.01
CA SER A 124 4.17 -35.93 -23.79
C SER A 124 5.00 -34.71 -23.36
N LEU A 125 5.53 -33.93 -24.30
CA LEU A 125 6.27 -32.69 -23.99
C LEU A 125 5.33 -31.57 -23.51
N ALA A 126 4.14 -31.43 -24.11
CA ALA A 126 3.13 -30.45 -23.67
C ALA A 126 2.55 -30.79 -22.29
N GLU A 127 2.46 -32.06 -21.94
CA GLU A 127 2.09 -32.52 -20.60
C GLU A 127 3.18 -32.19 -19.58
N ARG A 128 4.44 -32.53 -19.89
CA ARG A 128 5.60 -32.18 -19.04
C ARG A 128 5.77 -30.67 -18.83
N ALA A 129 5.46 -29.84 -19.84
CA ALA A 129 5.47 -28.39 -19.72
C ALA A 129 4.38 -27.87 -18.76
N ARG A 130 3.17 -28.44 -18.82
CA ARG A 130 2.07 -28.13 -17.90
C ARG A 130 2.38 -28.56 -16.47
N GLU A 131 2.98 -29.74 -16.29
CA GLU A 131 3.44 -30.21 -14.98
C GLU A 131 4.53 -29.29 -14.39
N ALA A 132 5.47 -28.82 -15.21
CA ALA A 132 6.50 -27.88 -14.79
C ALA A 132 5.92 -26.51 -14.41
N GLU A 133 4.92 -26.01 -15.16
CA GLU A 133 4.20 -24.78 -14.84
C GLU A 133 3.41 -24.90 -13.52
N GLN A 134 2.70 -26.02 -13.33
CA GLN A 134 1.97 -26.31 -12.11
C GLN A 134 2.93 -26.38 -10.90
N ALA A 135 4.04 -27.09 -11.02
CA ALA A 135 5.07 -27.19 -9.99
C ALA A 135 5.71 -25.84 -9.64
N ALA A 136 5.84 -24.93 -10.62
CA ALA A 136 6.31 -23.57 -10.38
C ALA A 136 5.27 -22.72 -9.62
N ARG A 137 3.99 -22.84 -9.98
CA ARG A 137 2.88 -22.16 -9.26
C ARG A 137 2.76 -22.66 -7.82
N ASP A 138 2.89 -23.96 -7.60
CA ASP A 138 2.79 -24.55 -6.26
C ASP A 138 3.97 -24.14 -5.36
N ARG A 139 5.19 -24.10 -5.91
CA ARG A 139 6.36 -23.55 -5.19
C ARG A 139 6.20 -22.07 -4.86
N ALA A 140 5.62 -21.27 -5.75
CA ALA A 140 5.35 -19.86 -5.49
C ALA A 140 4.33 -19.68 -4.34
N ARG A 141 3.29 -20.52 -4.31
CA ARG A 141 2.31 -20.55 -3.20
C ARG A 141 2.94 -20.98 -1.88
N GLU A 142 3.79 -22.00 -1.89
CA GLU A 142 4.48 -22.47 -0.68
C GLU A 142 5.39 -21.39 -0.08
N ILE A 143 6.09 -20.63 -0.92
CA ILE A 143 6.89 -19.49 -0.51
C ILE A 143 5.99 -18.40 0.10
N ALA A 144 4.86 -18.07 -0.54
CA ALA A 144 3.91 -17.08 -0.02
C ALA A 144 3.34 -17.48 1.35
N GLU A 145 2.97 -18.74 1.55
CA GLU A 145 2.47 -19.24 2.84
C GLU A 145 3.57 -19.25 3.92
N ARG A 146 4.81 -19.58 3.57
CA ARG A 146 5.95 -19.49 4.49
C ARG A 146 6.22 -18.04 4.94
N TRP A 147 6.01 -17.08 4.05
CA TRP A 147 6.12 -15.66 4.36
C TRP A 147 4.95 -15.15 5.21
N LYS A 148 3.70 -15.59 4.94
CA LYS A 148 2.56 -15.34 5.84
C LYS A 148 2.83 -15.83 7.26
N GLY A 149 3.45 -17.01 7.41
CA GLY A 149 3.86 -17.54 8.72
C GLY A 149 4.88 -16.66 9.45
N LYS A 150 5.86 -16.09 8.73
CA LYS A 150 6.84 -15.14 9.29
C LYS A 150 6.19 -13.81 9.69
N ILE A 151 5.27 -13.29 8.88
CA ILE A 151 4.53 -12.05 9.19
C ILE A 151 3.64 -12.26 10.42
N ARG A 152 2.95 -13.39 10.51
CA ARG A 152 2.17 -13.76 11.71
C ARG A 152 3.03 -13.81 12.98
N SER A 153 4.23 -14.38 12.89
CA SER A 153 5.19 -14.41 14.00
C SER A 153 5.67 -13.00 14.40
N VAL A 154 5.83 -12.09 13.43
CA VAL A 154 6.11 -10.67 13.72
C VAL A 154 4.91 -10.01 14.39
N LEU A 155 3.67 -10.23 13.91
CA LEU A 155 2.45 -9.68 14.51
C LEU A 155 2.23 -10.18 15.95
N GLU A 156 2.49 -11.46 16.22
CA GLU A 156 2.44 -12.05 17.56
C GLU A 156 3.47 -11.43 18.50
N SER A 157 4.63 -11.00 17.99
CA SER A 157 5.68 -10.37 18.80
C SER A 157 5.35 -8.95 19.29
N VAL A 158 4.31 -8.30 18.74
CA VAL A 158 3.92 -6.90 19.05
C VAL A 158 2.61 -6.82 19.83
N ARG A 159 2.09 -7.94 20.34
CA ARG A 159 0.83 -8.01 21.09
C ARG A 159 1.00 -7.36 22.47
N GLY A 160 0.63 -6.09 22.58
CA GLY A 160 0.71 -5.32 23.83
C GLY A 160 -0.21 -4.10 23.84
N ARG A 161 -1.25 -4.18 24.69
CA ARG A 161 -2.20 -3.12 25.11
C ARG A 161 -2.51 -2.07 24.03
N THR A 162 -3.31 -2.48 23.07
CA THR A 162 -3.77 -1.66 21.97
C THR A 162 -5.00 -0.83 22.37
N ALA A 163 -5.05 0.39 21.85
CA ALA A 163 -6.23 1.25 21.88
C ALA A 163 -7.36 0.55 21.10
N PRO A 164 -8.55 0.31 21.69
CA PRO A 164 -9.60 -0.46 21.03
C PRO A 164 -10.17 0.23 19.78
N LEU A 165 -10.14 -0.45 18.65
CA LEU A 165 -10.69 0.00 17.36
C LEU A 165 -12.22 0.17 17.36
N ASP A 166 -12.89 -0.27 18.43
CA ASP A 166 -14.32 -0.51 18.45
C ASP A 166 -15.11 0.47 19.32
N ARG A 167 -14.45 1.52 19.85
CA ARG A 167 -15.07 2.58 20.62
C ARG A 167 -14.44 3.95 20.35
N VAL A 168 -15.25 5.00 20.48
CA VAL A 168 -14.80 6.38 20.45
C VAL A 168 -14.10 6.69 21.78
N PRO A 169 -12.89 7.32 21.78
CA PRO A 169 -12.27 7.80 23.00
C PRO A 169 -13.16 8.84 23.70
N PRO A 170 -13.16 8.91 25.04
CA PRO A 170 -13.94 9.92 25.76
C PRO A 170 -13.47 11.33 25.38
N LEU A 171 -14.42 12.25 25.20
CA LEU A 171 -14.08 13.64 24.95
C LEU A 171 -13.33 14.21 26.18
N PRO A 172 -12.17 14.89 26.01
CA PRO A 172 -11.37 15.35 27.15
C PRO A 172 -11.99 16.51 27.95
N TYR A 173 -13.04 17.14 27.41
CA TYR A 173 -13.72 18.31 27.95
C TYR A 173 -15.22 18.28 27.57
N PRO A 174 -16.08 19.00 28.30
CA PRO A 174 -17.48 19.24 27.92
C PRO A 174 -17.67 19.80 26.51
N TYR A 175 -18.83 19.53 25.88
CA TYR A 175 -19.13 20.00 24.51
C TYR A 175 -19.07 21.52 24.33
N ASN A 176 -19.29 22.30 25.38
CA ASN A 176 -19.36 23.76 25.34
C ASN A 176 -18.04 24.45 25.75
N ASP A 177 -17.00 23.69 26.07
CA ASP A 177 -15.74 24.24 26.58
C ASP A 177 -14.89 24.93 25.49
N LEU A 178 -15.21 24.69 24.21
CA LEU A 178 -14.53 25.31 23.06
C LEU A 178 -15.23 26.58 22.55
N GLU A 179 -16.34 26.97 23.18
CA GLU A 179 -17.01 28.25 22.91
C GLU A 179 -16.08 29.43 23.27
N PRO A 180 -16.07 30.54 22.51
CA PRO A 180 -16.95 30.81 21.38
C PRO A 180 -16.40 30.33 20.03
N HIS A 181 -15.32 29.53 20.00
CA HIS A 181 -14.57 29.23 18.78
C HIS A 181 -15.13 28.04 17.99
N ILE A 182 -15.59 27.00 18.69
CA ILE A 182 -16.41 25.92 18.12
C ILE A 182 -17.72 25.88 18.90
N ASP A 183 -18.84 25.95 18.19
CA ASP A 183 -20.14 25.95 18.85
C ASP A 183 -20.50 24.56 19.41
N THR A 184 -21.22 24.56 20.52
CA THR A 184 -21.63 23.36 21.24
C THR A 184 -22.39 22.37 20.35
N ARG A 185 -23.18 22.87 19.39
CA ARG A 185 -23.99 22.03 18.51
C ARG A 185 -23.12 21.29 17.49
N THR A 186 -22.12 21.95 16.93
CA THR A 186 -21.09 21.32 16.10
C THR A 186 -20.36 20.24 16.90
N MET A 187 -19.92 20.51 18.12
CA MET A 187 -19.24 19.51 18.97
C MET A 187 -20.07 18.24 19.19
N GLN A 188 -21.37 18.37 19.46
CA GLN A 188 -22.28 17.22 19.59
C GLN A 188 -22.39 16.42 18.28
N LEU A 189 -22.63 17.09 17.15
CA LEU A 189 -22.79 16.40 15.86
C LEU A 189 -21.49 15.74 15.41
N HIS A 190 -20.37 16.41 15.61
CA HIS A 190 -19.05 15.98 15.17
C HIS A 190 -18.55 14.79 16.00
N TYR A 191 -18.69 14.85 17.33
CA TYR A 191 -18.29 13.75 18.23
C TYR A 191 -19.34 12.63 18.28
N ASP A 192 -20.60 12.90 18.63
CA ASP A 192 -21.64 11.87 18.80
C ASP A 192 -22.17 11.30 17.49
N GLY A 193 -22.09 12.07 16.39
CA GLY A 193 -22.57 11.68 15.07
C GLY A 193 -21.46 11.15 14.17
N HIS A 194 -20.58 12.04 13.71
CA HIS A 194 -19.56 11.72 12.69
C HIS A 194 -18.53 10.71 13.21
N HIS A 195 -17.87 10.99 14.33
CA HIS A 195 -16.85 10.08 14.89
C HIS A 195 -17.42 8.70 15.25
N HIS A 196 -18.58 8.65 15.92
CA HIS A 196 -19.26 7.39 16.24
C HIS A 196 -19.65 6.58 14.98
N THR A 197 -20.00 7.26 13.89
CA THR A 197 -20.30 6.58 12.62
C THR A 197 -19.04 5.93 12.03
N TYR A 198 -17.90 6.61 12.06
CA TYR A 198 -16.62 6.02 11.63
C TYR A 198 -16.27 4.77 12.43
N VAL A 199 -16.31 4.85 13.76
CA VAL A 199 -16.03 3.69 14.63
C VAL A 199 -16.97 2.52 14.36
N ARG A 200 -18.28 2.77 14.28
CA ARG A 200 -19.26 1.72 14.00
C ARG A 200 -19.02 1.06 12.65
N LYS A 201 -18.76 1.85 11.60
CA LYS A 201 -18.53 1.31 10.25
C LYS A 201 -17.21 0.55 10.15
N LEU A 202 -16.15 1.04 10.80
CA LEU A 202 -14.89 0.33 10.92
C LEU A 202 -15.09 -1.03 11.61
N LYS A 203 -15.80 -1.05 12.75
CA LYS A 203 -16.13 -2.29 13.47
C LYS A 203 -16.87 -3.29 12.59
N GLU A 204 -17.83 -2.85 11.78
CA GLU A 204 -18.55 -3.73 10.85
C GLU A 204 -17.64 -4.28 9.73
N ALA A 205 -16.72 -3.48 9.20
CA ALA A 205 -15.76 -3.92 8.21
C ALA A 205 -14.81 -4.99 8.78
N LEU A 206 -14.26 -4.73 9.97
CA LEU A 206 -13.30 -5.62 10.64
C LEU A 206 -13.87 -7.01 11.00
N LYS A 207 -15.20 -7.19 11.05
CA LYS A 207 -15.80 -8.54 11.18
C LYS A 207 -15.44 -9.47 10.03
N LYS A 208 -15.14 -8.92 8.85
CA LYS A 208 -14.74 -9.68 7.65
C LYS A 208 -13.24 -9.94 7.60
N ALA A 209 -12.45 -9.23 8.40
CA ALA A 209 -10.99 -9.38 8.51
C ALA A 209 -10.55 -9.34 9.99
N PRO A 210 -10.84 -10.40 10.78
CA PRO A 210 -10.58 -10.42 12.22
C PRO A 210 -9.11 -10.18 12.61
N GLU A 211 -8.15 -10.54 11.76
CA GLU A 211 -6.73 -10.28 11.97
C GLU A 211 -6.38 -8.79 11.99
N LEU A 212 -7.12 -7.96 11.24
CA LEU A 212 -6.95 -6.50 11.27
C LEU A 212 -7.50 -5.90 12.56
N ALA A 213 -8.51 -6.56 13.17
CA ALA A 213 -9.10 -6.13 14.44
C ALA A 213 -8.13 -6.24 15.64
N GLU A 214 -7.07 -7.04 15.49
CA GLU A 214 -6.02 -7.22 16.51
C GLU A 214 -4.94 -6.12 16.45
N MET A 215 -4.92 -5.29 15.40
CA MET A 215 -4.00 -4.17 15.28
C MET A 215 -4.43 -3.01 16.19
N ASP A 216 -3.49 -2.20 16.64
CA ASP A 216 -3.83 -0.85 17.12
C ASP A 216 -4.14 0.07 15.95
N LEU A 217 -4.84 1.18 16.24
CA LEU A 217 -5.31 2.11 15.22
C LEU A 217 -4.16 2.74 14.41
N ASN A 218 -3.00 3.02 15.03
CA ASN A 218 -1.84 3.57 14.32
C ASN A 218 -1.29 2.56 13.30
N LYS A 219 -1.10 1.30 13.72
CA LYS A 219 -0.67 0.22 12.82
C LYS A 219 -1.69 -0.03 11.72
N LEU A 220 -2.98 0.05 12.02
CA LEU A 220 -4.02 -0.10 11.02
C LEU A 220 -3.90 0.99 9.95
N MET A 221 -3.67 2.26 10.34
CA MET A 221 -3.47 3.36 9.39
C MET A 221 -2.21 3.19 8.55
N GLN A 222 -1.11 2.73 9.16
CA GLN A 222 0.13 2.42 8.44
C GLN A 222 -0.03 1.27 7.45
N ALA A 223 -0.95 0.34 7.71
CA ALA A 223 -1.24 -0.78 6.81
C ALA A 223 -2.18 -0.41 5.65
N VAL A 224 -2.91 0.71 5.72
CA VAL A 224 -3.84 1.15 4.66
C VAL A 224 -3.08 1.28 3.32
N GLY A 225 -3.70 0.80 2.24
CA GLY A 225 -3.09 0.66 0.91
C GLY A 225 -2.51 -0.75 0.70
N THR A 226 -1.88 -1.34 1.72
CA THR A 226 -1.44 -2.75 1.68
C THR A 226 -2.58 -3.71 2.03
N VAL A 227 -3.58 -3.25 2.78
CA VAL A 227 -4.78 -4.05 3.13
C VAL A 227 -5.43 -4.65 1.88
N SER A 228 -5.49 -3.90 0.78
CA SER A 228 -5.98 -4.36 -0.53
C SER A 228 -5.36 -5.67 -1.05
N ILE A 229 -4.12 -5.99 -0.64
CA ILE A 229 -3.39 -7.20 -1.08
C ILE A 229 -3.99 -8.47 -0.45
N TRP A 230 -4.48 -8.38 0.79
CA TRP A 230 -4.98 -9.53 1.57
C TRP A 230 -6.49 -9.49 1.81
N HIS A 231 -7.05 -8.29 1.94
CA HIS A 231 -8.47 -8.05 2.22
C HIS A 231 -9.04 -6.93 1.35
N PRO A 232 -9.10 -7.11 0.01
CA PRO A 232 -9.66 -6.12 -0.91
C PRO A 232 -11.13 -5.77 -0.57
N GLU A 233 -11.87 -6.66 0.09
CA GLU A 233 -13.27 -6.49 0.48
C GLU A 233 -13.50 -5.51 1.64
N VAL A 234 -12.45 -5.13 2.39
CA VAL A 234 -12.53 -4.12 3.45
C VAL A 234 -11.57 -2.94 3.27
N ASP A 235 -10.69 -2.96 2.29
CA ASP A 235 -9.65 -1.94 2.11
C ASP A 235 -10.20 -0.50 2.12
N GLN A 236 -11.23 -0.23 1.31
CA GLN A 236 -11.85 1.08 1.24
C GLN A 236 -12.56 1.48 2.56
N ASP A 237 -13.21 0.53 3.23
CA ASP A 237 -13.88 0.77 4.50
C ASP A 237 -12.86 1.04 5.61
N VAL A 238 -11.74 0.31 5.65
CA VAL A 238 -10.64 0.53 6.59
C VAL A 238 -9.97 1.87 6.34
N ARG A 239 -9.71 2.24 5.09
CA ARG A 239 -9.18 3.56 4.73
C ARG A 239 -10.11 4.69 5.18
N ASN A 240 -11.38 4.64 4.80
CA ASN A 240 -12.31 5.74 5.07
C ASN A 240 -12.74 5.81 6.53
N HIS A 241 -13.13 4.68 7.12
CA HIS A 241 -13.68 4.63 8.47
C HIS A 241 -12.61 4.46 9.54
N GLY A 242 -11.51 3.77 9.23
CA GLY A 242 -10.32 3.75 10.08
C GLY A 242 -9.61 5.11 10.08
N GLY A 243 -9.47 5.74 8.90
CA GLY A 243 -8.99 7.11 8.77
C GLY A 243 -9.85 8.08 9.58
N GLY A 244 -11.18 8.03 9.41
CA GLY A 244 -12.10 8.88 10.16
C GLY A 244 -12.00 8.66 11.67
N HIS A 245 -11.87 7.41 12.13
CA HIS A 245 -11.67 7.14 13.55
C HIS A 245 -10.33 7.69 14.06
N TRP A 246 -9.24 7.50 13.32
CA TRP A 246 -7.92 7.99 13.71
C TRP A 246 -7.87 9.51 13.76
N ASN A 247 -8.32 10.18 12.68
CA ASN A 247 -8.27 11.63 12.54
C ASN A 247 -9.05 12.32 13.67
N HIS A 248 -10.25 11.84 13.98
CA HIS A 248 -11.07 12.43 15.04
C HIS A 248 -10.54 12.10 16.44
N SER A 249 -10.05 10.87 16.68
CA SER A 249 -9.43 10.52 17.97
C SER A 249 -8.23 11.41 18.28
N PHE A 250 -7.45 11.74 17.25
CA PHE A 250 -6.35 12.69 17.32
C PHE A 250 -6.85 14.12 17.56
N TRP A 251 -7.81 14.60 16.75
CA TRP A 251 -8.39 15.95 16.81
C TRP A 251 -8.87 16.35 18.21
N TRP A 252 -9.63 15.50 18.89
CA TRP A 252 -10.23 15.86 20.19
C TRP A 252 -9.20 16.20 21.26
N ARG A 253 -8.05 15.51 21.25
CA ARG A 253 -6.97 15.75 22.22
C ARG A 253 -6.17 17.01 21.93
N GLN A 254 -6.18 17.45 20.67
CA GLN A 254 -5.45 18.63 20.20
C GLN A 254 -6.18 19.93 20.49
N LEU A 255 -7.35 19.87 21.08
CA LEU A 255 -8.09 21.03 21.54
C LEU A 255 -8.11 21.06 23.07
N ALA A 256 -8.27 22.25 23.62
CA ALA A 256 -8.40 22.49 25.06
C ALA A 256 -9.47 23.57 25.29
N PRO A 257 -10.10 23.61 26.48
CA PRO A 257 -11.09 24.62 26.80
C PRO A 257 -10.58 26.04 26.55
N ALA A 258 -11.41 26.89 25.97
CA ALA A 258 -11.04 28.24 25.59
C ALA A 258 -10.54 29.05 26.79
N GLY A 259 -9.45 29.80 26.60
CA GLY A 259 -8.85 30.62 27.65
C GLY A 259 -8.07 29.85 28.72
N THR A 260 -7.92 28.52 28.60
CA THR A 260 -7.02 27.76 29.47
C THR A 260 -5.54 28.03 29.15
N ARG A 261 -4.64 27.66 30.07
CA ARG A 261 -3.21 27.82 29.84
C ARG A 261 -2.75 27.03 28.62
N GLU A 262 -3.30 25.83 28.42
CA GLU A 262 -3.03 24.91 27.33
C GLU A 262 -3.22 25.55 25.95
N THR A 263 -4.14 26.54 25.81
CA THR A 263 -4.38 27.23 24.54
C THR A 263 -3.36 28.31 24.19
N SER A 264 -2.49 28.68 25.14
CA SER A 264 -1.44 29.66 24.89
C SER A 264 -0.16 29.01 24.39
N TYR A 265 0.18 29.24 23.11
CA TYR A 265 1.45 28.82 22.52
C TYR A 265 2.65 29.25 23.36
N GLU A 266 2.67 30.51 23.80
CA GLU A 266 3.78 31.04 24.59
C GLU A 266 3.94 30.36 25.95
N HIS A 267 2.85 29.90 26.56
CA HIS A 267 2.93 29.33 27.92
C HIS A 267 2.97 27.80 27.96
N SER A 268 2.53 27.13 26.89
CA SER A 268 2.28 25.69 26.88
C SER A 268 3.02 24.91 25.79
N ALA A 269 3.49 25.56 24.71
CA ALA A 269 4.38 24.89 23.77
C ALA A 269 5.76 24.67 24.42
N SER A 270 6.27 23.44 24.30
CA SER A 270 7.64 23.05 24.67
C SER A 270 8.68 23.93 23.97
N PRO A 271 9.83 24.22 24.58
CA PRO A 271 10.93 24.96 23.96
C PRO A 271 11.33 24.43 22.56
N GLU A 272 11.40 23.11 22.41
CA GLU A 272 11.83 22.44 21.18
C GLU A 272 10.84 22.66 20.03
N LEU A 273 9.53 22.58 20.32
CA LEU A 273 8.49 22.93 19.34
C LEU A 273 8.58 24.41 18.95
N LYS A 274 8.84 25.29 19.92
CA LYS A 274 8.94 26.73 19.64
C LYS A 274 10.09 27.06 18.72
N GLU A 275 11.25 26.45 18.97
CA GLU A 275 12.44 26.56 18.13
C GLU A 275 12.17 26.04 16.72
N ALA A 276 11.65 24.82 16.59
CA ALA A 276 11.33 24.23 15.29
C ALA A 276 10.33 25.07 14.47
N VAL A 277 9.32 25.65 15.12
CA VAL A 277 8.36 26.54 14.45
C VAL A 277 9.00 27.88 14.07
N ALA A 278 9.86 28.44 14.92
CA ALA A 278 10.59 29.67 14.62
C ALA A 278 11.55 29.47 13.44
N ASP A 279 12.28 28.37 13.38
CA ASP A 279 13.19 28.07 12.29
C ASP A 279 12.45 27.81 10.98
N ARG A 280 11.37 27.01 11.04
CA ARG A 280 10.66 26.57 9.84
C ARG A 280 9.72 27.61 9.24
N PHE A 281 9.03 28.36 10.10
CA PHE A 281 7.98 29.29 9.71
C PHE A 281 8.27 30.74 10.11
N GLY A 282 9.30 30.98 10.93
CA GLY A 282 9.61 32.31 11.49
C GLY A 282 8.80 32.65 12.74
N SER A 283 7.54 32.19 12.84
CA SER A 283 6.68 32.41 14.01
C SER A 283 5.45 31.50 13.99
N VAL A 284 4.77 31.37 15.13
CA VAL A 284 3.46 30.70 15.22
C VAL A 284 2.38 31.43 14.40
N TYR A 285 2.50 32.75 14.23
CA TYR A 285 1.62 33.52 13.35
C TYR A 285 1.79 33.09 11.88
N ASN A 286 3.03 32.95 11.41
CA ASN A 286 3.29 32.49 10.05
C ASN A 286 2.90 31.02 9.84
N LEU A 287 3.04 30.18 10.89
CA LEU A 287 2.50 28.83 10.89
C LEU A 287 0.97 28.86 10.68
N LYS A 288 0.25 29.70 11.43
CA LYS A 288 -1.19 29.89 11.27
C LYS A 288 -1.57 30.30 9.85
N GLU A 289 -0.84 31.25 9.27
CA GLU A 289 -1.09 31.70 7.89
C GLU A 289 -0.79 30.59 6.86
N ALA A 290 0.23 29.76 7.09
CA ALA A 290 0.52 28.61 6.25
C ALA A 290 -0.59 27.53 6.32
N VAL A 291 -1.09 27.24 7.52
CA VAL A 291 -2.24 26.33 7.72
C VAL A 291 -3.50 26.88 7.07
N LYS A 292 -3.80 28.16 7.27
CA LYS A 292 -4.96 28.84 6.66
C LYS A 292 -4.90 28.80 5.13
N LYS A 293 -3.72 29.05 4.55
CA LYS A 293 -3.51 28.94 3.10
C LYS A 293 -3.76 27.52 2.60
N ALA A 294 -3.29 26.50 3.32
CA ALA A 294 -3.52 25.10 2.95
C ALA A 294 -5.01 24.72 3.04
N ALA A 295 -5.70 25.11 4.12
CA ALA A 295 -7.12 24.81 4.32
C ALA A 295 -7.99 25.48 3.25
N THR A 296 -7.78 26.78 3.01
CA THR A 296 -8.53 27.53 1.99
C THR A 296 -8.22 27.09 0.56
N GLY A 297 -7.02 26.56 0.30
CA GLY A 297 -6.63 25.99 -0.98
C GLY A 297 -7.13 24.57 -1.22
N GLN A 298 -7.51 23.84 -0.18
CA GLN A 298 -8.03 22.48 -0.29
C GLN A 298 -9.46 22.50 -0.84
N PHE A 299 -9.65 21.83 -1.97
CA PHE A 299 -10.96 21.68 -2.60
C PHE A 299 -11.69 20.44 -2.07
N GLY A 300 -12.94 20.63 -1.65
CA GLY A 300 -13.75 19.57 -1.07
C GLY A 300 -13.35 19.23 0.37
N SER A 301 -13.67 18.00 0.77
CA SER A 301 -13.48 17.49 2.12
C SER A 301 -12.06 17.00 2.35
N GLY A 302 -11.51 17.25 3.54
CA GLY A 302 -10.18 16.77 3.90
C GLY A 302 -9.66 17.31 5.22
N TRP A 303 -8.34 17.22 5.39
CA TRP A 303 -7.63 17.62 6.60
C TRP A 303 -6.35 18.37 6.26
N VAL A 304 -5.96 19.30 7.13
CA VAL A 304 -4.66 19.97 7.06
C VAL A 304 -3.83 19.56 8.28
N TRP A 305 -2.57 19.25 8.06
CA TRP A 305 -1.68 18.71 9.07
C TRP A 305 -0.42 19.55 9.17
N LEU A 306 0.01 19.85 10.39
CA LEU A 306 1.42 20.05 10.69
C LEU A 306 2.00 18.68 11.05
N ALA A 307 3.06 18.27 10.37
CA ALA A 307 3.65 16.96 10.55
C ALA A 307 5.17 17.01 10.44
N VAL A 308 5.83 15.99 10.98
CA VAL A 308 7.23 15.69 10.66
C VAL A 308 7.24 14.80 9.42
N ASP A 309 7.88 15.25 8.35
CA ASP A 309 7.98 14.57 7.06
C ASP A 309 8.73 13.25 7.21
N ARG A 310 8.17 12.17 6.65
CA ARG A 310 8.80 10.85 6.56
C ARG A 310 9.09 10.44 5.13
N SER A 311 8.77 11.29 4.15
CA SER A 311 9.00 11.03 2.73
C SER A 311 10.45 11.28 2.30
N ASN A 312 11.16 12.15 3.01
CA ASN A 312 12.55 12.50 2.71
C ASN A 312 13.53 11.90 3.73
N TYR A 313 14.28 10.88 3.32
CA TYR A 313 15.25 10.19 4.18
C TYR A 313 16.54 10.97 4.43
N ASP A 314 16.77 12.06 3.69
CA ASP A 314 17.98 12.89 3.84
C ASP A 314 17.80 13.98 4.90
N VAL A 315 16.59 14.15 5.42
CA VAL A 315 16.25 15.13 6.46
C VAL A 315 15.94 14.36 7.73
N ALA A 316 16.68 14.62 8.80
CA ALA A 316 16.43 13.95 10.07
C ALA A 316 15.10 14.46 10.67
N PRO A 317 14.34 13.64 11.41
CA PRO A 317 13.10 14.08 12.08
C PRO A 317 13.27 15.27 13.04
N THR A 318 14.51 15.52 13.48
CA THR A 318 14.90 16.62 14.36
C THR A 318 15.25 17.90 13.60
N ASP A 319 15.43 17.84 12.28
CA ASP A 319 15.81 18.99 11.48
C ASP A 319 14.59 19.90 11.25
N PRO A 320 14.73 21.23 11.28
CA PRO A 320 13.62 22.15 11.05
C PRO A 320 12.89 21.92 9.73
N GLU A 321 13.61 21.54 8.67
CA GLU A 321 13.07 21.25 7.35
C GLU A 321 12.10 20.06 7.34
N ALA A 322 12.20 19.15 8.32
CA ALA A 322 11.28 18.03 8.47
C ALA A 322 9.87 18.50 8.84
N LEU A 323 9.73 19.67 9.46
CA LEU A 323 8.42 20.19 9.84
C LEU A 323 7.69 20.76 8.62
N VAL A 324 6.56 20.15 8.25
CA VAL A 324 5.85 20.45 7.00
C VAL A 324 4.35 20.61 7.20
N ILE A 325 3.72 21.37 6.29
CA ILE A 325 2.27 21.40 6.12
C ILE A 325 1.88 20.38 5.04
N ILE A 326 0.92 19.52 5.35
CA ILE A 326 0.37 18.49 4.46
C ILE A 326 -1.15 18.68 4.41
N ALA A 327 -1.75 18.53 3.24
CA ALA A 327 -3.20 18.48 3.06
C ALA A 327 -3.57 17.09 2.55
N THR A 328 -4.61 16.46 3.11
CA THR A 328 -5.06 15.13 2.67
C THR A 328 -6.56 15.14 2.37
N PRO A 329 -6.99 14.48 1.29
CA PRO A 329 -8.40 14.42 0.94
C PRO A 329 -9.16 13.48 1.87
N ASN A 330 -10.44 13.77 2.04
CA ASN A 330 -11.40 12.95 2.78
C ASN A 330 -10.92 12.60 4.21
N GLN A 331 -10.69 11.31 4.49
CA GLN A 331 -10.22 10.83 5.79
C GLN A 331 -8.83 10.20 5.70
N ASP A 332 -8.11 10.41 4.59
CA ASP A 332 -6.72 10.03 4.50
C ASP A 332 -5.91 10.82 5.52
N ASN A 333 -4.84 10.25 6.03
CA ASN A 333 -3.94 10.93 6.95
C ASN A 333 -2.48 10.59 6.67
N PRO A 334 -1.52 11.39 7.18
CA PRO A 334 -0.10 11.20 6.89
C PRO A 334 0.51 9.87 7.33
N LEU A 335 -0.19 9.06 8.14
CA LEU A 335 0.29 7.72 8.51
C LEU A 335 0.05 6.67 7.41
N MET A 336 -0.78 6.95 6.40
CA MET A 336 -1.11 6.02 5.33
C MET A 336 -0.04 6.03 4.21
N ASP A 337 1.14 5.51 4.52
CA ASP A 337 2.35 5.66 3.68
C ASP A 337 2.19 5.19 2.24
N ALA A 338 1.38 4.15 2.01
CA ALA A 338 1.11 3.61 0.67
C ALA A 338 0.01 4.36 -0.10
N VAL A 339 -0.59 5.41 0.48
CA VAL A 339 -1.73 6.13 -0.07
C VAL A 339 -1.46 7.61 -0.27
N VAL A 340 -0.82 8.27 0.69
CA VAL A 340 -0.60 9.72 0.63
C VAL A 340 0.69 10.05 -0.13
N GLU A 341 0.67 11.16 -0.88
CA GLU A 341 1.86 11.61 -1.65
C GLU A 341 3.03 12.00 -0.73
N ARG A 342 2.73 12.50 0.47
CA ARG A 342 3.73 12.90 1.46
C ARG A 342 3.40 12.24 2.81
N PRO A 343 3.96 11.05 3.11
CA PRO A 343 3.85 10.45 4.42
C PRO A 343 4.55 11.28 5.49
N GLY A 344 4.02 11.23 6.70
CA GLY A 344 4.57 11.97 7.84
C GLY A 344 4.03 11.49 9.17
N THR A 345 4.52 12.07 10.25
CA THR A 345 3.99 11.87 11.60
C THR A 345 3.25 13.13 12.02
N PRO A 346 1.90 13.11 12.12
CA PRO A 346 1.12 14.29 12.45
C PRO A 346 1.41 14.80 13.86
N ILE A 347 1.48 16.12 14.03
CA ILE A 347 1.63 16.77 15.34
C ILE A 347 0.47 17.73 15.67
N LEU A 348 -0.09 18.37 14.63
CA LEU A 348 -1.36 19.12 14.65
C LEU A 348 -2.20 18.68 13.44
N GLY A 349 -3.48 18.39 13.64
CA GLY A 349 -4.45 18.20 12.55
C GLY A 349 -5.56 19.23 12.64
N LEU A 350 -6.12 19.64 11.50
CA LEU A 350 -7.28 20.51 11.39
C LEU A 350 -8.32 19.82 10.50
N ASP A 351 -9.50 19.55 11.06
CA ASP A 351 -10.62 19.02 10.29
C ASP A 351 -11.15 20.13 9.38
N ASP A 352 -11.02 19.94 8.07
CA ASP A 352 -11.41 20.90 7.05
C ASP A 352 -12.67 20.47 6.29
N TRP A 353 -13.42 19.49 6.84
CA TRP A 353 -14.76 19.16 6.38
C TRP A 353 -15.76 20.22 6.79
N GLU A 354 -16.75 20.50 5.93
CA GLU A 354 -17.82 21.46 6.24
C GLU A 354 -18.57 21.12 7.53
N HIS A 355 -18.71 19.83 7.90
CA HIS A 355 -19.34 19.45 9.16
C HIS A 355 -18.64 20.02 10.41
N ALA A 356 -17.37 20.41 10.31
CA ALA A 356 -16.57 20.91 11.43
C ALA A 356 -16.79 22.40 11.71
N TYR A 357 -17.37 23.16 10.76
CA TYR A 357 -17.47 24.62 10.87
C TYR A 357 -18.74 25.25 10.34
N TYR A 358 -19.50 24.59 9.47
CA TYR A 358 -20.53 25.26 8.67
C TYR A 358 -21.66 25.86 9.52
N LEU A 359 -21.99 25.27 10.66
CA LEU A 359 -23.06 25.78 11.53
C LEU A 359 -22.74 27.16 12.12
N LYS A 360 -21.47 27.44 12.43
CA LYS A 360 -21.01 28.69 13.03
C LYS A 360 -20.44 29.65 11.99
N HIS A 361 -19.62 29.16 11.07
CA HIS A 361 -18.84 29.97 10.14
C HIS A 361 -19.40 29.96 8.71
N GLY A 362 -20.50 29.25 8.42
CA GLY A 362 -21.02 29.14 7.06
C GLY A 362 -19.92 28.72 6.06
N PRO A 363 -19.77 29.40 4.92
CA PRO A 363 -18.69 29.11 3.96
C PRO A 363 -17.34 29.79 4.32
N GLN A 364 -17.26 30.53 5.43
CA GLN A 364 -16.05 31.28 5.82
C GLN A 364 -14.97 30.38 6.47
N LYS A 365 -14.41 29.46 5.70
CA LYS A 365 -13.34 28.54 6.14
C LYS A 365 -12.12 29.26 6.76
N ALA A 366 -11.75 30.43 6.23
CA ALA A 366 -10.63 31.20 6.78
C ALA A 366 -10.88 31.67 8.22
N GLU A 367 -12.11 32.08 8.53
CA GLU A 367 -12.51 32.52 9.88
C GLU A 367 -12.54 31.33 10.85
N TYR A 368 -12.97 30.16 10.38
CA TYR A 368 -12.88 28.91 11.15
C TYR A 368 -11.43 28.60 11.55
N VAL A 369 -10.48 28.64 10.61
CA VAL A 369 -9.05 28.45 10.94
C VAL A 369 -8.58 29.51 11.93
N ASP A 370 -9.06 30.75 11.80
CA ASP A 370 -8.70 31.81 12.74
C ASP A 370 -9.17 31.52 14.17
N ASP A 371 -10.37 30.96 14.32
CA ASP A 371 -10.97 30.60 15.60
C ASP A 371 -10.34 29.37 16.23
N ILE A 372 -10.07 28.32 15.45
CA ILE A 372 -9.47 27.08 15.96
C ILE A 372 -8.14 27.31 16.66
N PHE A 373 -7.32 28.24 16.17
CA PHE A 373 -6.03 28.56 16.79
C PHE A 373 -6.14 29.09 18.23
N ASN A 374 -7.32 29.52 18.67
CA ASN A 374 -7.56 29.96 20.06
C ASN A 374 -7.89 28.80 21.02
N VAL A 375 -8.13 27.59 20.50
CA VAL A 375 -8.46 26.39 21.29
C VAL A 375 -7.47 25.24 21.08
N ILE A 376 -6.38 25.43 20.32
CA ILE A 376 -5.34 24.41 20.17
C ILE A 376 -4.66 24.14 21.51
N ASN A 377 -4.63 22.88 21.94
CA ASN A 377 -3.87 22.39 23.07
C ASN A 377 -2.39 22.26 22.71
N TRP A 378 -1.61 23.31 22.94
CA TRP A 378 -0.19 23.35 22.59
C TRP A 378 0.66 22.37 23.40
N ARG A 379 0.22 21.98 24.60
CA ARG A 379 0.88 20.90 25.37
C ARG A 379 0.78 19.58 24.61
N GLN A 380 -0.41 19.24 24.10
CA GLN A 380 -0.59 18.01 23.33
C GLN A 380 0.18 18.04 22.01
N VAL A 381 0.21 19.19 21.32
CA VAL A 381 1.01 19.34 20.08
C VAL A 381 2.50 19.13 20.35
N SER A 382 3.01 19.63 21.48
CA SER A 382 4.38 19.39 21.93
C SER A 382 4.68 17.92 22.20
N GLU A 383 3.81 17.22 22.93
CA GLU A 383 3.97 15.78 23.17
C GLU A 383 3.97 15.00 21.85
N ASN A 384 3.08 15.36 20.91
CA ASN A 384 3.06 14.73 19.58
C ASN A 384 4.35 15.01 18.81
N TYR A 385 4.91 16.21 18.92
CA TYR A 385 6.18 16.56 18.30
C TYR A 385 7.36 15.77 18.88
N GLU A 386 7.40 15.55 20.20
CA GLU A 386 8.39 14.67 20.82
C GLU A 386 8.27 13.23 20.30
N HIS A 387 7.05 12.69 20.23
CA HIS A 387 6.81 11.37 19.63
C HIS A 387 7.29 11.31 18.18
N ALA A 388 7.01 12.35 17.39
CA ALA A 388 7.38 12.41 15.99
C ALA A 388 8.91 12.43 15.79
N LYS A 389 9.65 13.21 16.58
CA LYS A 389 11.12 13.22 16.58
C LYS A 389 11.72 11.84 16.92
N ASP A 390 11.04 11.08 17.77
CA ASP A 390 11.38 9.71 18.16
C ASP A 390 10.99 8.65 17.10
N GLY A 391 10.41 9.06 15.96
CA GLY A 391 9.91 8.14 14.94
C GLY A 391 8.67 7.36 15.36
N LYS A 392 7.92 7.85 16.34
CA LYS A 392 6.71 7.20 16.89
C LYS A 392 5.46 7.96 16.44
N ALA A 393 4.45 7.24 15.98
CA ALA A 393 3.13 7.82 15.74
C ALA A 393 2.53 8.35 17.06
N PRO A 394 1.79 9.47 17.03
CA PRO A 394 1.19 10.03 18.24
C PRO A 394 0.14 9.07 18.84
N PRO A 395 -0.02 9.08 20.17
CA PRO A 395 -1.06 8.27 20.80
C PRO A 395 -2.45 8.82 20.44
N THR A 396 -3.37 7.92 20.08
CA THR A 396 -4.77 8.26 19.77
C THR A 396 -5.73 7.96 20.92
N MET A 397 -5.22 7.43 22.04
CA MET A 397 -5.94 7.20 23.30
C MET A 397 -5.07 7.50 24.52
#